data_AF-A0A329SPF0-F1
#
_entry.id   AF-A0A329SPF0-F1
#
_cell.length_a   1.000
_cell.length_b   1.000
_cell.length_c   1.000
_cell.angle_alpha   90.00
_cell.angle_beta   90.00
_cell.angle_gamma   90.00
#
_symmetry.space_group_name_H-M   'P 1'
#
loop_
_entity.id
_entity.type
_entity.pdbx_description
1 polymer ?
#
loop_
_entity_poly.entity_id
_entity_poly.type
_entity_poly.pdbx_seq_one_letter_code
_entity_poly.pdbx_strand_id
1 'polypeptide(L)'
;MVSSEVVELTPTSNPYLDFYRKFAREHPGELTAVFDPELSDEARSEMYAALDVSVAMKYSWAIPDERALQIIKHYGPIVEMGAGSGYWARLLQLRGVDVVAYDLHVAGDEEEKNEESDEKENGKSAATSGEESHGDADETQVSDGGEADEEPDEEEEEIEEESNDEEEVEVEQVYWTEVLKGTPKDLRKHADRALFLCYPDDFEDSHESMAMASLCNYAGDTVIHVGELFGQTVCLPGAWGRTSSEEFQTHLATVYHKVLQVPLPSWHSSIDTLTVWKRTKSSITDGAMYAFIPENERIDLVAASPSTRHLLLLGNIDAEPTTTSKSKKRRRGKNKATGKQAEDDEHSEPSEDDENSTKPASKAKKSKQAKSS
;
A
#
# COMPACT_ATOMS: atom_id res chain seq x y z
N MET A 1 20.29 27.22 -0.95
CA MET A 1 20.48 26.52 0.34
C MET A 1 19.29 26.82 1.24
N VAL A 2 18.21 26.08 1.06
CA VAL A 2 17.20 25.93 2.13
C VAL A 2 17.76 24.87 3.06
N SER A 3 17.72 25.10 4.37
CA SER A 3 18.14 24.08 5.34
C SER A 3 17.22 22.86 5.19
N SER A 4 17.77 21.68 4.97
CA SER A 4 17.02 20.42 5.12
C SER A 4 16.75 20.22 6.60
N GLU A 5 15.65 20.78 7.09
CA GLU A 5 15.12 20.42 8.40
C GLU A 5 14.77 18.93 8.36
N VAL A 6 15.52 18.12 9.12
CA VAL A 6 15.24 16.69 9.28
C VAL A 6 13.85 16.56 9.89
N VAL A 7 12.90 16.04 9.11
CA VAL A 7 11.49 15.94 9.49
C VAL A 7 11.33 14.87 10.57
N GLU A 8 11.39 15.27 11.84
CA GLU A 8 11.22 14.35 12.97
C GLU A 8 9.77 13.84 13.04
N LEU A 9 9.59 12.52 12.89
CA LEU A 9 8.28 11.89 13.01
C LEU A 9 7.87 11.74 14.48
N THR A 10 6.71 12.31 14.79
CA THR A 10 5.97 12.18 16.05
C THR A 10 4.83 11.14 15.92
N PRO A 11 4.24 10.65 17.03
CA PRO A 11 3.08 9.75 17.01
C PRO A 11 1.84 10.27 16.27
N THR A 12 1.77 11.58 16.00
CA THR A 12 0.61 12.24 15.36
C THR A 12 0.91 12.86 14.00
N SER A 13 2.17 12.89 13.56
CA SER A 13 2.56 13.43 12.25
C SER A 13 2.60 12.34 11.18
N ASN A 14 2.18 12.68 9.97
CA ASN A 14 2.35 11.84 8.78
C ASN A 14 2.54 12.76 7.57
N PRO A 15 3.78 13.25 7.33
CA PRO A 15 4.05 14.24 6.29
C PRO A 15 3.69 13.76 4.89
N TYR A 16 3.76 12.46 4.60
CA TYR A 16 3.32 11.91 3.32
C TYR A 16 1.81 12.05 3.11
N LEU A 17 1.01 11.66 4.11
CA LEU A 17 -0.45 11.83 4.08
C LEU A 17 -0.87 13.30 4.02
N ASP A 18 -0.15 14.19 4.70
CA ASP A 18 -0.43 15.62 4.68
C ASP A 18 -0.04 16.26 3.34
N PHE A 19 1.04 15.80 2.69
CA PHE A 19 1.39 16.13 1.31
C PHE A 19 0.29 15.69 0.34
N TYR A 20 -0.12 14.42 0.38
CA TYR A 20 -1.20 13.89 -0.45
C TYR A 20 -2.51 14.68 -0.28
N ARG A 21 -2.90 14.97 0.97
CA ARG A 21 -4.11 15.78 1.27
C ARG A 21 -4.01 17.22 0.76
N LYS A 22 -2.81 17.79 0.75
CA LYS A 22 -2.56 19.11 0.15
C LYS A 22 -2.75 19.01 -1.37
N PHE A 23 -2.09 18.05 -2.01
CA PHE A 23 -2.18 17.81 -3.45
C PHE A 23 -3.62 17.60 -3.91
N ALA A 24 -4.35 16.64 -3.32
CA ALA A 24 -5.73 16.30 -3.71
C ALA A 24 -6.75 17.45 -3.47
N ARG A 25 -6.41 18.43 -2.61
CA ARG A 25 -7.21 19.64 -2.40
C ARG A 25 -6.90 20.73 -3.43
N GLU A 26 -5.66 20.79 -3.89
CA GLU A 26 -5.19 21.74 -4.91
C GLU A 26 -5.57 21.28 -6.33
N HIS A 27 -5.67 19.96 -6.55
CA HIS A 27 -5.96 19.29 -7.83
C HIS A 27 -7.24 18.41 -7.77
N PRO A 28 -8.43 18.98 -7.53
CA PRO A 28 -9.64 18.21 -7.22
C PRO A 28 -10.21 17.47 -8.44
N GLY A 29 -9.97 16.16 -8.49
CA GLY A 29 -10.50 15.24 -9.52
C GLY A 29 -9.45 14.72 -10.50
N GLU A 30 -8.29 15.37 -10.57
CA GLU A 30 -7.19 15.04 -11.50
C GLU A 30 -6.64 13.63 -11.26
N LEU A 31 -6.52 13.21 -9.99
CA LEU A 31 -6.10 11.85 -9.59
C LEU A 31 -6.91 10.72 -10.22
N THR A 32 -8.16 10.98 -10.65
CA THR A 32 -9.01 10.01 -11.35
C THR A 32 -9.24 10.35 -12.83
N ALA A 33 -8.94 11.58 -13.24
CA ALA A 33 -9.22 12.08 -14.59
C ALA A 33 -8.09 11.80 -15.59
N VAL A 34 -6.87 11.47 -15.13
CA VAL A 34 -5.74 11.15 -16.02
C VAL A 34 -6.04 9.99 -16.99
N PHE A 35 -6.90 9.04 -16.59
CA PHE A 35 -7.37 7.93 -17.44
C PHE A 35 -8.74 8.18 -18.10
N ASP A 36 -9.22 9.43 -18.13
CA ASP A 36 -10.39 9.78 -18.95
C ASP A 36 -9.99 9.69 -20.44
N PRO A 37 -10.68 8.88 -21.27
CA PRO A 37 -10.37 8.76 -22.69
C PRO A 37 -10.66 10.04 -23.48
N GLU A 38 -11.43 10.98 -22.94
CA GLU A 38 -11.71 12.28 -23.57
C GLU A 38 -10.65 13.36 -23.22
N LEU A 39 -9.66 13.03 -22.38
CA LEU A 39 -8.54 13.92 -22.04
C LEU A 39 -7.49 13.94 -23.17
N SER A 40 -6.93 15.12 -23.50
CA SER A 40 -5.83 15.19 -24.47
C SER A 40 -4.53 14.65 -23.88
N ASP A 41 -3.62 14.21 -24.75
CA ASP A 41 -2.37 13.58 -24.34
C ASP A 41 -1.45 14.56 -23.59
N GLU A 42 -1.47 15.84 -23.93
CA GLU A 42 -0.71 16.88 -23.22
C GLU A 42 -1.23 17.08 -21.79
N ALA A 43 -2.55 17.15 -21.63
CA ALA A 43 -3.18 17.30 -20.31
C ALA A 43 -3.03 16.02 -19.47
N ARG A 44 -3.01 14.85 -20.10
CA ARG A 44 -2.71 13.57 -19.43
C ARG A 44 -1.28 13.55 -18.91
N SER A 45 -0.30 13.91 -19.73
CA SER A 45 1.10 13.96 -19.34
C SER A 45 1.37 14.98 -18.22
N GLU A 46 0.74 16.16 -18.27
CA GLU A 46 0.83 17.17 -17.20
C GLU A 46 0.26 16.64 -15.86
N MET A 47 -0.90 15.97 -15.89
CA MET A 47 -1.49 15.34 -14.69
C MET A 47 -0.67 14.15 -14.17
N TYR A 48 -0.08 13.36 -15.07
CA TYR A 48 0.70 12.18 -14.69
C TYR A 48 2.01 12.58 -14.00
N ALA A 49 2.75 13.52 -14.61
CA ALA A 49 4.01 14.07 -14.10
C ALA A 49 3.87 14.94 -12.83
N ALA A 50 2.64 15.30 -12.44
CA ALA A 50 2.38 15.98 -11.17
C ALA A 50 2.67 15.10 -9.94
N LEU A 51 2.83 13.78 -10.13
CA LEU A 51 3.39 12.88 -9.12
C LEU A 51 4.92 12.81 -9.24
N ASP A 52 5.59 13.38 -8.24
CA ASP A 52 7.03 13.24 -8.05
C ASP A 52 7.35 11.87 -7.41
N VAL A 53 7.97 10.97 -8.18
CA VAL A 53 8.36 9.61 -7.75
C VAL A 53 9.29 9.63 -6.54
N SER A 54 10.11 10.67 -6.37
CA SER A 54 10.99 10.81 -5.20
C SER A 54 10.23 10.86 -3.88
N VAL A 55 8.95 11.27 -3.90
CA VAL A 55 8.08 11.27 -2.71
C VAL A 55 7.73 9.83 -2.30
N ALA A 56 7.49 8.94 -3.26
CA ALA A 56 7.22 7.53 -2.97
C ALA A 56 8.49 6.82 -2.47
N MET A 57 9.64 7.04 -3.13
CA MET A 57 10.96 6.52 -2.70
C MET A 57 11.30 6.97 -1.27
N LYS A 58 11.08 8.25 -0.97
CA LYS A 58 11.35 8.84 0.35
C LYS A 58 10.45 8.28 1.47
N TYR A 59 9.20 7.96 1.17
CA TYR A 59 8.21 7.53 2.18
C TYR A 59 7.83 6.05 2.00
N SER A 60 6.92 5.76 1.08
CA SER A 60 6.48 4.42 0.70
C SER A 60 5.65 4.51 -0.57
N TRP A 61 5.55 3.42 -1.33
CA TRP A 61 4.68 3.35 -2.51
C TRP A 61 3.20 3.56 -2.15
N ALA A 62 2.71 2.89 -1.10
CA ALA A 62 1.35 3.12 -0.58
C ALA A 62 1.31 4.21 0.50
N ILE A 63 0.23 5.01 0.53
CA ILE A 63 0.08 6.10 1.51
C ILE A 63 -0.56 5.57 2.81
N PRO A 64 0.15 5.57 3.96
CA PRO A 64 -0.46 5.24 5.24
C PRO A 64 -1.47 6.32 5.67
N ASP A 65 -2.72 5.94 5.93
CA ASP A 65 -3.68 6.78 6.65
C ASP A 65 -3.82 6.37 8.12
N GLU A 66 -4.39 7.23 8.96
CA GLU A 66 -4.53 6.94 10.40
C GLU A 66 -5.43 5.71 10.64
N ARG A 67 -6.41 5.45 9.77
CA ARG A 67 -7.27 4.27 9.89
C ARG A 67 -6.46 2.99 9.67
N ALA A 68 -5.61 2.95 8.64
CA ALA A 68 -4.72 1.84 8.33
C ALA A 68 -3.78 1.55 9.51
N LEU A 69 -3.12 2.58 10.05
CA LEU A 69 -2.20 2.45 11.19
C LEU A 69 -2.91 1.94 12.45
N GLN A 70 -4.15 2.36 12.72
CA GLN A 70 -4.95 1.82 13.83
C GLN A 70 -5.42 0.38 13.59
N ILE A 71 -5.72 0.00 12.33
CA ILE A 71 -6.05 -1.39 11.97
C ILE A 71 -4.83 -2.28 12.16
N ILE A 72 -3.67 -1.93 11.61
CA ILE A 72 -2.43 -2.73 11.75
C ILE A 72 -2.07 -2.88 13.23
N LYS A 73 -2.13 -1.79 14.01
CA LYS A 73 -1.92 -1.80 15.46
C LYS A 73 -2.82 -2.80 16.21
N HIS A 74 -4.04 -3.05 15.75
CA HIS A 74 -4.93 -4.04 16.37
C HIS A 74 -4.40 -5.47 16.28
N TYR A 75 -3.62 -5.79 15.23
CA TYR A 75 -3.06 -7.11 14.96
C TYR A 75 -1.59 -7.24 15.40
N GLY A 76 -1.01 -6.22 16.04
CA GLY A 76 0.36 -6.26 16.55
C GLY A 76 0.58 -7.35 17.63
N PRO A 77 1.80 -7.92 17.75
CA PRO A 77 3.06 -7.52 17.11
C PRO A 77 3.14 -7.83 15.61
N ILE A 78 3.95 -7.06 14.89
CA ILE A 78 4.08 -7.10 13.43
C ILE A 78 5.46 -7.61 13.01
N VAL A 79 5.49 -8.36 11.91
CA VAL A 79 6.68 -8.54 11.08
C VAL A 79 6.39 -7.98 9.68
N GLU A 80 7.21 -7.06 9.22
CA GLU A 80 7.11 -6.41 7.90
C GLU A 80 8.22 -6.96 7.00
N MET A 81 7.90 -7.31 5.75
CA MET A 81 8.84 -7.82 4.75
C MET A 81 8.70 -6.98 3.48
N GLY A 82 9.83 -6.51 2.94
CA GLY A 82 9.84 -5.44 1.93
C GLY A 82 9.56 -4.08 2.57
N ALA A 83 10.20 -3.78 3.70
CA ALA A 83 9.96 -2.56 4.47
C ALA A 83 10.54 -1.29 3.81
N GLY A 84 11.47 -1.44 2.86
CA GLY A 84 12.21 -0.37 2.22
C GLY A 84 12.87 0.56 3.24
N SER A 85 12.51 1.85 3.19
CA SER A 85 12.93 2.89 4.15
C SER A 85 12.38 2.71 5.58
N GLY A 86 11.43 1.80 5.80
CA GLY A 86 10.81 1.53 7.09
C GLY A 86 9.79 2.58 7.55
N TYR A 87 9.18 3.35 6.64
CA TYR A 87 8.22 4.41 7.00
C TYR A 87 6.98 3.89 7.73
N TRP A 88 6.38 2.79 7.25
CA TRP A 88 5.24 2.14 7.93
C TRP A 88 5.64 1.62 9.30
N ALA A 89 6.72 0.83 9.40
CA ALA A 89 7.32 0.38 10.65
C ALA A 89 7.50 1.54 11.65
N ARG A 90 8.09 2.67 11.22
CA ARG A 90 8.32 3.84 12.08
C ARG A 90 7.02 4.45 12.59
N LEU A 91 6.02 4.64 11.72
CA LEU A 91 4.71 5.18 12.12
C LEU A 91 3.96 4.26 13.09
N LEU A 92 4.13 2.94 12.97
CA LEU A 92 3.57 1.92 13.86
C LEU A 92 4.31 1.88 15.21
N GLN A 93 5.64 1.90 15.20
CA GLN A 93 6.49 1.98 16.41
C GLN A 93 6.17 3.23 17.24
N LEU A 94 6.01 4.40 16.60
CA LEU A 94 5.58 5.64 17.25
C LEU A 94 4.18 5.54 17.88
N ARG A 95 3.34 4.60 17.42
CA ARG A 95 2.03 4.28 17.99
C ARG A 95 2.11 3.15 19.03
N GLY A 96 3.31 2.70 19.41
CA GLY A 96 3.56 1.68 20.43
C GLY A 96 3.37 0.24 19.93
N VAL A 97 3.51 0.00 18.63
CA VAL A 97 3.50 -1.36 18.05
C VAL A 97 4.93 -1.92 18.08
N ASP A 98 5.07 -3.17 18.50
CA ASP A 98 6.30 -3.95 18.32
C ASP A 98 6.35 -4.42 16.85
N VAL A 99 7.33 -3.92 16.09
CA VAL A 99 7.52 -4.19 14.67
C VAL A 99 8.96 -4.68 14.44
N VAL A 100 9.10 -5.82 13.77
CA VAL A 100 10.36 -6.25 13.16
C VAL A 100 10.25 -6.02 11.65
N ALA A 101 11.06 -5.13 11.11
CA ALA A 101 11.09 -4.80 9.69
C ALA A 101 12.26 -5.49 9.00
N TYR A 102 12.01 -6.12 7.85
CA TYR A 102 13.03 -6.70 6.99
C TYR A 102 12.98 -6.11 5.59
N ASP A 103 14.16 -5.96 5.00
CA ASP A 103 14.34 -5.72 3.58
C ASP A 103 15.58 -6.45 3.05
N LEU A 104 15.67 -6.61 1.72
CA LEU A 104 16.85 -7.14 1.05
C LEU A 104 17.98 -6.08 1.01
N HIS A 105 17.59 -4.81 0.92
CA HIS A 105 18.49 -3.66 0.82
C HIS A 105 18.34 -2.76 2.04
N VAL A 106 19.46 -2.48 2.73
CA VAL A 106 19.47 -1.66 3.94
C VAL A 106 20.52 -0.57 3.89
N ALA A 107 20.39 0.43 4.77
CA ALA A 107 21.35 1.51 4.91
C ALA A 107 22.79 0.97 5.11
N GLY A 108 23.70 1.38 4.22
CA GLY A 108 25.11 0.95 4.21
C GLY A 108 25.47 -0.09 3.14
N ASP A 109 24.49 -0.78 2.52
CA ASP A 109 24.75 -1.79 1.48
C ASP A 109 25.37 -1.22 0.18
N GLU A 110 25.25 0.08 -0.05
CA GLU A 110 25.82 0.77 -1.21
C GLU A 110 27.32 1.08 -1.05
N GLU A 111 27.81 1.23 0.19
CA GLU A 111 29.25 1.44 0.45
C GLU A 111 30.03 0.15 0.10
N GLU A 112 29.53 -1.03 0.47
CA GLU A 112 30.16 -2.33 0.17
C GLU A 112 30.22 -2.64 -1.34
N LYS A 113 29.21 -2.22 -2.13
CA LYS A 113 29.21 -2.42 -3.59
C LYS A 113 30.31 -1.62 -4.29
N ASN A 114 30.55 -0.39 -3.86
CA ASN A 114 31.60 0.47 -4.42
C ASN A 114 33.01 -0.03 -4.06
N GLU A 115 33.21 -0.55 -2.84
CA GLU A 115 34.47 -1.19 -2.46
C GLU A 115 34.73 -2.48 -3.28
N GLU A 116 33.72 -3.31 -3.56
CA GLU A 116 33.87 -4.50 -4.41
C GLU A 116 34.16 -4.18 -5.90
N SER A 117 33.73 -3.03 -6.42
CA SER A 117 34.12 -2.58 -7.77
C SER A 117 35.58 -2.09 -7.81
N ASP A 118 36.02 -1.33 -6.79
CA ASP A 118 37.38 -0.80 -6.70
C ASP A 118 38.43 -1.92 -6.50
N GLU A 119 38.11 -2.99 -5.77
CA GLU A 119 38.98 -4.18 -5.67
C GLU A 119 39.08 -4.94 -7.00
N LYS A 120 38.00 -4.98 -7.81
CA LYS A 120 37.99 -5.66 -9.12
C LYS A 120 38.74 -4.89 -10.20
N GLU A 121 38.78 -3.55 -10.16
CA GLU A 121 39.65 -2.75 -11.04
C GLU A 121 41.13 -2.89 -10.66
N ASN A 122 41.49 -2.80 -9.38
CA ASN A 122 42.89 -2.91 -8.94
C ASN A 122 43.51 -4.31 -9.12
N GLY A 123 42.70 -5.35 -9.36
CA GLY A 123 43.16 -6.74 -9.52
C GLY A 123 43.83 -7.07 -10.87
N LYS A 124 43.66 -6.25 -11.93
CA LYS A 124 44.14 -6.56 -13.29
C LYS A 124 45.42 -5.81 -13.69
N SER A 125 46.55 -6.14 -13.06
CA SER A 125 47.88 -5.79 -13.60
C SER A 125 49.02 -6.70 -13.13
N ALA A 126 49.12 -7.92 -13.69
CA ALA A 126 50.41 -8.60 -13.95
C ALA A 126 50.25 -9.92 -14.75
N ALA A 127 50.83 -9.97 -15.96
CA ALA A 127 51.64 -11.08 -16.52
C ALA A 127 51.06 -12.53 -16.69
N THR A 128 51.31 -13.30 -17.77
CA THR A 128 51.97 -13.09 -19.08
C THR A 128 51.55 -14.16 -20.13
N SER A 129 51.69 -13.81 -21.42
CA SER A 129 52.28 -14.60 -22.54
C SER A 129 51.66 -15.89 -23.12
N GLY A 130 51.69 -15.97 -24.47
CA GLY A 130 51.88 -17.19 -25.27
C GLY A 130 50.62 -17.69 -25.98
N GLU A 131 50.26 -17.15 -27.16
CA GLU A 131 50.74 -17.53 -28.52
C GLU A 131 49.95 -18.68 -29.18
N GLU A 132 49.83 -18.58 -30.50
CA GLU A 132 48.86 -19.26 -31.36
C GLU A 132 49.29 -20.68 -31.81
N SER A 133 48.35 -21.53 -32.24
CA SER A 133 48.48 -22.33 -33.48
C SER A 133 47.18 -23.05 -33.88
N HIS A 134 46.99 -23.21 -35.18
CA HIS A 134 45.92 -23.96 -35.86
C HIS A 134 45.90 -25.48 -35.57
N GLY A 135 44.78 -26.15 -35.90
CA GLY A 135 44.74 -27.62 -36.00
C GLY A 135 43.40 -28.30 -36.33
N ASP A 136 42.94 -28.14 -37.58
CA ASP A 136 42.14 -29.09 -38.41
C ASP A 136 40.80 -29.77 -38.01
N ALA A 137 39.99 -29.88 -39.06
CA ALA A 137 38.83 -30.72 -39.40
C ALA A 137 38.36 -31.92 -38.53
N ASP A 138 37.04 -32.16 -38.56
CA ASP A 138 36.50 -33.33 -39.28
C ASP A 138 35.14 -33.02 -39.94
N GLU A 139 34.84 -33.68 -41.07
CA GLU A 139 33.57 -33.58 -41.81
C GLU A 139 32.65 -34.76 -41.47
N THR A 140 31.32 -34.57 -41.52
CA THR A 140 30.45 -35.67 -42.01
C THR A 140 29.20 -35.13 -42.70
N GLN A 141 29.04 -35.46 -43.98
CA GLN A 141 27.88 -35.14 -44.82
C GLN A 141 26.83 -36.28 -44.84
N VAL A 142 25.76 -36.07 -45.63
CA VAL A 142 24.83 -37.05 -46.23
C VAL A 142 23.58 -37.37 -45.38
N SER A 143 22.33 -37.21 -45.86
CA SER A 143 21.76 -36.58 -47.07
C SER A 143 20.21 -36.56 -47.01
N ASP A 144 19.57 -35.66 -47.78
CA ASP A 144 18.32 -35.87 -48.58
C ASP A 144 17.05 -36.45 -47.88
N GLY A 145 15.84 -35.91 -48.00
CA GLY A 145 15.27 -34.79 -48.77
C GLY A 145 13.74 -34.92 -48.78
N GLY A 146 12.97 -33.83 -48.87
CA GLY A 146 11.50 -33.89 -48.88
C GLY A 146 10.81 -32.52 -48.75
N GLU A 147 10.02 -32.17 -49.77
CA GLU A 147 9.33 -30.88 -49.95
C GLU A 147 8.07 -30.74 -49.08
N ALA A 148 7.79 -29.54 -48.55
CA ALA A 148 6.44 -28.96 -48.44
C ALA A 148 6.47 -27.47 -48.04
N ASP A 149 5.62 -26.70 -48.71
CA ASP A 149 4.97 -25.42 -48.35
C ASP A 149 5.83 -24.16 -48.06
N GLU A 150 5.71 -23.21 -48.99
CA GLU A 150 6.11 -21.79 -48.87
C GLU A 150 5.04 -21.03 -48.06
N GLU A 151 5.35 -20.64 -46.81
CA GLU A 151 4.66 -19.54 -46.11
C GLU A 151 5.37 -18.21 -46.49
N PRO A 152 4.65 -17.09 -46.65
CA PRO A 152 5.26 -15.82 -47.06
C PRO A 152 6.03 -15.16 -45.91
N ASP A 153 7.17 -14.55 -46.22
CA ASP A 153 7.96 -13.77 -45.28
C ASP A 153 7.12 -12.60 -44.71
N GLU A 154 6.77 -12.66 -43.42
CA GLU A 154 6.36 -11.48 -42.67
C GLU A 154 7.61 -10.71 -42.28
N GLU A 155 7.76 -9.48 -42.79
CA GLU A 155 8.85 -8.58 -42.43
C GLU A 155 8.71 -8.24 -40.93
N GLU A 156 9.56 -8.83 -40.08
CA GLU A 156 9.70 -8.42 -38.68
C GLU A 156 10.25 -6.99 -38.67
N GLU A 157 9.35 -6.00 -38.50
CA GLU A 157 9.75 -4.64 -38.15
C GLU A 157 10.43 -4.69 -36.77
N GLU A 158 11.76 -4.62 -36.76
CA GLU A 158 12.55 -4.35 -35.55
C GLU A 158 12.07 -3.01 -34.96
N ILE A 159 11.18 -3.09 -33.97
CA ILE A 159 10.85 -1.95 -33.13
C ILE A 159 12.11 -1.64 -32.32
N GLU A 160 12.86 -0.62 -32.75
CA GLU A 160 13.90 -0.03 -31.93
C GLU A 160 13.26 0.43 -30.61
N GLU A 161 13.46 -0.35 -29.54
CA GLU A 161 13.13 0.09 -28.19
C GLU A 161 14.01 1.31 -27.89
N GLU A 162 13.46 2.51 -28.05
CA GLU A 162 14.08 3.74 -27.57
C GLU A 162 14.33 3.56 -26.08
N SER A 163 15.59 3.32 -25.71
CA SER A 163 16.03 3.27 -24.33
C SER A 163 15.75 4.62 -23.71
N ASN A 164 14.64 4.69 -22.98
CA ASN A 164 14.28 5.85 -22.19
C ASN A 164 15.39 6.00 -21.13
N ASP A 165 16.30 6.97 -21.35
CA ASP A 165 17.31 7.37 -20.38
C ASP A 165 16.56 7.91 -19.15
N GLU A 166 16.20 7.02 -18.24
CA GLU A 166 15.62 7.38 -16.94
C GLU A 166 16.67 8.23 -16.22
N GLU A 167 16.40 9.55 -16.09
CA GLU A 167 17.26 10.45 -15.33
C GLU A 167 17.42 9.86 -13.92
N GLU A 168 18.62 9.38 -13.58
CA GLU A 168 18.93 8.89 -12.23
C GLU A 168 18.70 10.03 -11.23
N VAL A 169 17.51 10.05 -10.63
CA VAL A 169 17.16 11.05 -9.64
C VAL A 169 17.97 10.74 -8.38
N GLU A 170 19.03 11.53 -8.14
CA GLU A 170 19.80 11.50 -6.88
C GLU A 170 18.90 11.92 -5.69
N VAL A 171 18.06 10.99 -5.21
CA VAL A 171 17.24 11.17 -4.02
C VAL A 171 18.07 10.79 -2.80
N GLU A 172 18.26 11.74 -1.87
CA GLU A 172 18.86 11.47 -0.55
C GLU A 172 18.00 10.42 0.19
N GLN A 173 18.47 9.17 0.23
CA GLN A 173 17.69 8.04 0.72
C GLN A 173 17.50 8.11 2.25
N VAL A 174 16.27 8.38 2.69
CA VAL A 174 15.92 8.54 4.10
C VAL A 174 15.44 7.22 4.69
N TYR A 175 16.16 6.68 5.68
CA TYR A 175 15.70 5.55 6.50
C TYR A 175 15.02 6.05 7.78
N TRP A 176 13.77 5.61 8.01
CA TRP A 176 12.91 6.11 9.08
C TRP A 176 13.04 5.33 10.40
N THR A 177 13.54 4.10 10.35
CA THR A 177 13.79 3.25 11.52
C THR A 177 14.83 2.17 11.19
N GLU A 178 15.19 1.35 12.17
CA GLU A 178 16.02 0.16 11.95
C GLU A 178 15.27 -0.87 11.09
N VAL A 179 15.80 -1.14 9.90
CA VAL A 179 15.35 -2.20 9.00
C VAL A 179 16.47 -3.24 8.95
N LEU A 180 16.11 -4.51 9.18
CA LEU A 180 17.06 -5.61 9.23
C LEU A 180 17.27 -6.19 7.83
N LYS A 181 18.53 -6.43 7.43
CA LYS A 181 18.83 -7.18 6.22
C LYS A 181 18.28 -8.61 6.36
N GLY A 182 17.43 -9.04 5.43
CA GLY A 182 16.72 -10.31 5.55
C GLY A 182 16.04 -10.75 4.26
N THR A 183 15.36 -11.89 4.33
CA THR A 183 14.66 -12.50 3.20
C THR A 183 13.34 -13.11 3.67
N PRO A 184 12.42 -13.48 2.77
CA PRO A 184 11.22 -14.26 3.11
C PRO A 184 11.46 -15.48 4.03
N LYS A 185 12.64 -16.11 3.98
CA LYS A 185 13.02 -17.25 4.85
C LYS A 185 13.02 -16.88 6.34
N ASP A 186 13.22 -15.61 6.69
CA ASP A 186 13.24 -15.12 8.06
C ASP A 186 11.85 -15.12 8.71
N LEU A 187 10.76 -15.09 7.93
CA LEU A 187 9.37 -15.17 8.42
C LEU A 187 9.06 -16.48 9.16
N ARG A 188 9.86 -17.53 8.95
CA ARG A 188 9.80 -18.78 9.72
C ARG A 188 10.06 -18.57 11.22
N LYS A 189 10.69 -17.46 11.61
CA LYS A 189 10.99 -17.08 12.99
C LYS A 189 9.84 -16.36 13.69
N HIS A 190 8.85 -15.86 12.93
CA HIS A 190 7.88 -14.85 13.37
C HIS A 190 6.42 -15.32 13.29
N ALA A 191 6.15 -16.58 13.63
CA ALA A 191 4.80 -17.15 13.63
C ALA A 191 3.89 -16.57 14.73
N ASP A 192 4.47 -15.84 15.69
CA ASP A 192 3.83 -15.11 16.79
C ASP A 192 3.40 -13.67 16.42
N ARG A 193 3.73 -13.21 15.21
CA ARG A 193 3.48 -11.86 14.69
C ARG A 193 2.54 -11.91 13.49
N ALA A 194 1.74 -10.87 13.27
CA ALA A 194 1.04 -10.70 12.00
C ALA A 194 2.05 -10.30 10.91
N LEU A 195 1.99 -10.95 9.75
CA LEU A 195 2.76 -10.56 8.57
C LEU A 195 2.15 -9.30 7.96
N PHE A 196 2.97 -8.31 7.66
CA PHE A 196 2.62 -7.12 6.88
C PHE A 196 3.42 -7.10 5.58
N LEU A 197 2.71 -6.94 4.46
CA LEU A 197 3.24 -6.79 3.10
C LEU A 197 2.62 -5.53 2.49
N CYS A 198 3.44 -4.69 1.87
CA CYS A 198 3.04 -3.44 1.23
C CYS A 198 3.78 -3.29 -0.10
N TYR A 199 3.07 -3.30 -1.23
CA TYR A 199 3.68 -3.30 -2.59
C TYR A 199 4.77 -4.38 -2.78
N PRO A 200 4.51 -5.65 -2.42
CA PRO A 200 5.57 -6.64 -2.36
C PRO A 200 6.19 -7.06 -3.70
N ASP A 201 5.53 -6.87 -4.86
CA ASP A 201 6.03 -7.40 -6.15
C ASP A 201 6.17 -6.32 -7.26
N ASP A 202 6.02 -5.02 -6.96
CA ASP A 202 5.88 -3.95 -7.97
C ASP A 202 7.20 -3.45 -8.60
N PHE A 203 8.34 -3.78 -7.99
CA PHE A 203 9.68 -3.25 -8.32
C PHE A 203 10.77 -4.31 -8.21
N GLU A 204 10.43 -5.58 -8.38
CA GLU A 204 11.43 -6.64 -8.37
C GLU A 204 11.91 -6.91 -9.81
N ASP A 205 13.21 -6.69 -10.09
CA ASP A 205 13.92 -7.21 -11.28
C ASP A 205 14.04 -8.75 -11.26
N SER A 206 13.15 -9.41 -10.53
CA SER A 206 13.12 -10.83 -10.19
C SER A 206 11.86 -11.43 -10.77
N HIS A 207 12.00 -12.56 -11.48
CA HIS A 207 10.86 -13.39 -11.84
C HIS A 207 10.26 -14.16 -10.64
N GLU A 208 10.88 -14.12 -9.46
CA GLU A 208 10.34 -14.68 -8.21
C GLU A 208 9.64 -13.61 -7.37
N SER A 209 8.33 -13.74 -7.15
CA SER A 209 7.53 -12.86 -6.26
C SER A 209 7.92 -13.01 -4.78
N MET A 210 8.35 -11.90 -4.16
CA MET A 210 8.56 -11.80 -2.72
C MET A 210 7.27 -12.00 -1.94
N ALA A 211 6.10 -11.57 -2.43
CA ALA A 211 4.82 -11.80 -1.76
C ALA A 211 4.54 -13.31 -1.60
N MET A 212 4.70 -14.06 -2.70
CA MET A 212 4.49 -15.51 -2.71
C MET A 212 5.55 -16.24 -1.88
N ALA A 213 6.82 -15.86 -2.01
CA ALA A 213 7.90 -16.38 -1.19
C ALA A 213 7.65 -16.13 0.31
N SER A 214 7.16 -14.94 0.66
CA SER A 214 6.81 -14.56 2.03
C SER A 214 5.66 -15.41 2.58
N LEU A 215 4.59 -15.57 1.80
CA LEU A 215 3.44 -16.38 2.17
C LEU A 215 3.80 -17.86 2.39
N CYS A 216 4.72 -18.39 1.58
CA CYS A 216 5.22 -19.77 1.70
C CYS A 216 6.09 -20.01 2.94
N ASN A 217 6.79 -18.97 3.42
CA ASN A 217 7.67 -19.06 4.59
C ASN A 217 7.00 -18.63 5.91
N TYR A 218 5.87 -17.92 5.84
CA TYR A 218 5.13 -17.45 7.00
C TYR A 218 4.22 -18.53 7.59
N ALA A 219 4.48 -18.89 8.85
CA ALA A 219 3.75 -19.92 9.60
C ALA A 219 2.67 -19.38 10.56
N GLY A 220 2.57 -18.05 10.74
CA GLY A 220 1.56 -17.42 11.60
C GLY A 220 0.15 -17.46 11.02
N ASP A 221 -0.81 -16.80 11.66
CA ASP A 221 -2.23 -16.90 11.31
C ASP A 221 -2.83 -15.68 10.59
N THR A 222 -2.13 -14.54 10.55
CA THR A 222 -2.68 -13.25 10.12
C THR A 222 -1.76 -12.59 9.09
N VAL A 223 -2.29 -12.31 7.90
CA VAL A 223 -1.61 -11.55 6.86
C VAL A 223 -2.35 -10.23 6.64
N ILE A 224 -1.60 -9.14 6.67
CA ILE A 224 -2.05 -7.80 6.30
C ILE A 224 -1.38 -7.46 4.98
N HIS A 225 -2.17 -7.16 3.96
CA HIS A 225 -1.69 -6.80 2.63
C HIS A 225 -2.15 -5.39 2.28
N VAL A 226 -1.21 -4.56 1.80
CA VAL A 226 -1.46 -3.23 1.25
C VAL A 226 -1.06 -3.18 -0.22
N GLY A 227 -2.06 -2.91 -1.06
CA GLY A 227 -1.93 -2.83 -2.51
C GLY A 227 -3.26 -3.13 -3.21
N GLU A 228 -3.16 -3.37 -4.50
CA GLU A 228 -4.22 -3.84 -5.39
C GLU A 228 -4.51 -5.33 -5.19
N LEU A 229 -5.68 -5.77 -5.65
CA LEU A 229 -6.08 -7.18 -5.69
C LEU A 229 -6.94 -7.42 -6.94
N PHE A 230 -7.24 -8.69 -7.23
CA PHE A 230 -8.12 -9.10 -8.34
C PHE A 230 -9.38 -8.21 -8.47
N GLY A 231 -9.54 -7.60 -9.65
CA GLY A 231 -10.63 -6.70 -10.00
C GLY A 231 -10.56 -5.31 -9.36
N GLN A 232 -9.42 -4.93 -8.77
CA GLN A 232 -9.17 -3.65 -8.09
C GLN A 232 -7.90 -3.01 -8.64
N THR A 233 -7.90 -2.71 -9.95
CA THR A 233 -6.79 -2.01 -10.61
C THR A 233 -7.29 -1.13 -11.76
N VAL A 234 -6.45 -0.19 -12.18
CA VAL A 234 -6.56 0.57 -13.44
C VAL A 234 -5.65 0.03 -14.54
N CYS A 235 -4.72 -0.88 -14.23
CA CYS A 235 -3.71 -1.40 -15.16
C CYS A 235 -4.30 -2.50 -16.07
N LEU A 236 -4.51 -2.17 -17.34
CA LEU A 236 -4.93 -3.13 -18.38
C LEU A 236 -3.70 -3.70 -19.12
N PRO A 237 -3.77 -4.93 -19.68
CA PRO A 237 -4.93 -5.83 -19.77
C PRO A 237 -5.13 -6.74 -18.54
N GLY A 238 -4.26 -6.67 -17.53
CA GLY A 238 -4.29 -7.52 -16.34
C GLY A 238 -5.51 -7.28 -15.44
N ALA A 239 -5.90 -8.30 -14.67
CA ALA A 239 -6.97 -8.18 -13.67
C ALA A 239 -6.45 -8.03 -12.22
N TRP A 240 -5.13 -8.19 -12.01
CA TRP A 240 -4.51 -8.39 -10.70
C TRP A 240 -3.89 -7.14 -10.09
N GLY A 241 -3.64 -6.11 -10.92
CA GLY A 241 -2.81 -4.97 -10.56
C GLY A 241 -1.33 -5.25 -10.70
N ARG A 242 -0.52 -4.26 -10.32
CA ARG A 242 0.95 -4.28 -10.40
C ARG A 242 1.61 -4.57 -9.03
N THR A 243 0.91 -4.23 -7.95
CA THR A 243 1.46 -4.27 -6.58
C THR A 243 1.74 -5.67 -5.99
N SER A 244 1.06 -6.72 -6.49
CA SER A 244 1.25 -8.11 -6.03
C SER A 244 0.82 -9.13 -7.09
N SER A 245 1.54 -10.26 -7.18
CA SER A 245 1.43 -11.27 -8.23
C SER A 245 0.12 -12.08 -8.22
N GLU A 246 -0.29 -12.56 -9.40
CA GLU A 246 -1.47 -13.44 -9.57
C GLU A 246 -1.35 -14.70 -8.69
N GLU A 247 -0.17 -15.30 -8.64
CA GLU A 247 0.15 -16.50 -7.87
C GLU A 247 -0.02 -16.25 -6.37
N PHE A 248 0.54 -15.15 -5.85
CA PHE A 248 0.37 -14.75 -4.45
C PHE A 248 -1.10 -14.54 -4.12
N GLN A 249 -1.82 -13.75 -4.90
CA GLN A 249 -3.22 -13.42 -4.63
C GLN A 249 -4.12 -14.67 -4.66
N THR A 250 -3.91 -15.55 -5.64
CA THR A 250 -4.60 -16.83 -5.76
C THR A 250 -4.29 -17.75 -4.58
N HIS A 251 -3.02 -17.85 -4.17
CA HIS A 251 -2.63 -18.69 -3.03
C HIS A 251 -3.16 -18.14 -1.70
N LEU A 252 -3.08 -16.82 -1.49
CA LEU A 252 -3.63 -16.11 -0.33
C LEU A 252 -5.13 -16.39 -0.17
N ALA A 253 -5.90 -16.24 -1.25
CA ALA A 253 -7.34 -16.54 -1.26
C ALA A 253 -7.66 -18.05 -1.10
N THR A 254 -6.71 -18.94 -1.41
CA THR A 254 -6.88 -20.39 -1.24
C THR A 254 -6.67 -20.83 0.21
N VAL A 255 -5.68 -20.27 0.92
CA VAL A 255 -5.26 -20.76 2.25
C VAL A 255 -5.56 -19.79 3.41
N TYR A 256 -6.00 -18.56 3.10
CA TYR A 256 -6.55 -17.58 4.04
C TYR A 256 -7.93 -17.10 3.59
N HIS A 257 -8.68 -16.48 4.49
CA HIS A 257 -9.93 -15.79 4.19
C HIS A 257 -9.85 -14.33 4.64
N LYS A 258 -10.36 -13.42 3.82
CA LYS A 258 -10.35 -11.98 4.07
C LYS A 258 -11.39 -11.63 5.14
N VAL A 259 -10.94 -11.01 6.22
CA VAL A 259 -11.77 -10.55 7.35
C VAL A 259 -12.01 -9.04 7.34
N LEU A 260 -11.17 -8.28 6.61
CA LEU A 260 -11.30 -6.83 6.48
C LEU A 260 -10.78 -6.36 5.11
N GLN A 261 -11.43 -5.35 4.55
CA GLN A 261 -10.94 -4.55 3.43
C GLN A 261 -11.34 -3.09 3.63
N VAL A 262 -10.39 -2.17 3.47
CA VAL A 262 -10.65 -0.72 3.42
C VAL A 262 -9.79 -0.09 2.31
N PRO A 263 -10.30 0.93 1.59
CA PRO A 263 -9.48 1.69 0.64
C PRO A 263 -8.42 2.50 1.40
N LEU A 264 -7.31 2.80 0.74
CA LEU A 264 -6.32 3.78 1.20
C LEU A 264 -6.43 5.07 0.36
N PRO A 265 -5.73 6.14 0.75
CA PRO A 265 -5.34 7.17 -0.20
C PRO A 265 -4.36 6.58 -1.21
N SER A 266 -4.53 6.89 -2.50
CA SER A 266 -3.72 6.38 -3.60
C SER A 266 -3.39 7.47 -4.58
N TRP A 267 -2.25 7.32 -5.25
CA TRP A 267 -1.96 8.08 -6.46
C TRP A 267 -2.79 7.55 -7.63
N HIS A 268 -2.69 8.22 -8.78
CA HIS A 268 -3.51 7.87 -9.94
C HIS A 268 -3.24 6.43 -10.42
N SER A 269 -1.98 6.01 -10.48
CA SER A 269 -1.50 4.76 -11.07
C SER A 269 -1.90 3.46 -10.36
N SER A 270 -2.62 3.51 -9.23
CA SER A 270 -2.99 2.33 -8.43
C SER A 270 -4.30 2.48 -7.66
N ILE A 271 -4.91 1.36 -7.27
CA ILE A 271 -6.08 1.32 -6.38
C ILE A 271 -5.70 0.62 -5.07
N ASP A 272 -5.12 1.35 -4.12
CA ASP A 272 -4.62 0.75 -2.90
C ASP A 272 -5.75 0.39 -1.93
N THR A 273 -5.67 -0.83 -1.41
CA THR A 273 -6.49 -1.28 -0.30
C THR A 273 -5.63 -1.87 0.79
N LEU A 274 -6.02 -1.62 2.05
CA LEU A 274 -5.57 -2.44 3.16
C LEU A 274 -6.56 -3.59 3.32
N THR A 275 -6.04 -4.81 3.27
CA THR A 275 -6.79 -6.04 3.54
C THR A 275 -6.16 -6.82 4.68
N VAL A 276 -7.00 -7.48 5.48
CA VAL A 276 -6.55 -8.40 6.53
C VAL A 276 -7.15 -9.77 6.29
N TRP A 277 -6.31 -10.79 6.41
CA TRP A 277 -6.60 -12.17 6.07
C TRP A 277 -6.23 -13.07 7.24
N LYS A 278 -7.09 -14.05 7.54
CA LYS A 278 -6.84 -15.06 8.57
C LYS A 278 -6.70 -16.45 7.97
N ARG A 279 -5.77 -17.26 8.50
CA ARG A 279 -5.49 -18.59 7.98
C ARG A 279 -6.74 -19.47 8.06
N THR A 280 -7.16 -19.99 6.93
CA THR A 280 -8.39 -20.76 6.81
C THR A 280 -8.22 -22.14 7.43
N LYS A 281 -9.10 -22.49 8.36
CA LYS A 281 -9.21 -23.86 8.86
C LYS A 281 -9.97 -24.69 7.83
N SER A 282 -9.44 -25.84 7.46
CA SER A 282 -10.15 -26.78 6.59
C SER A 282 -10.87 -27.86 7.39
N SER A 283 -11.93 -28.41 6.81
CA SER A 283 -12.61 -29.63 7.26
C SER A 283 -12.77 -30.59 6.08
N ILE A 284 -12.85 -31.89 6.36
CA ILE A 284 -13.11 -32.91 5.34
C ILE A 284 -14.49 -33.50 5.62
N THR A 285 -15.37 -33.41 4.63
CA THR A 285 -16.74 -33.95 4.68
C THR A 285 -17.00 -34.70 3.37
N ASP A 286 -17.49 -35.94 3.46
CA ASP A 286 -17.80 -36.80 2.31
C ASP A 286 -16.68 -36.93 1.26
N GLY A 287 -15.41 -36.86 1.71
CA GLY A 287 -14.22 -36.95 0.87
C GLY A 287 -13.79 -35.64 0.20
N ALA A 288 -14.57 -34.56 0.34
CA ALA A 288 -14.21 -33.23 -0.14
C ALA A 288 -13.66 -32.34 0.99
N MET A 289 -12.73 -31.44 0.65
CA MET A 289 -12.17 -30.45 1.57
C MET A 289 -12.97 -29.15 1.48
N TYR A 290 -13.35 -28.59 2.63
CA TYR A 290 -14.11 -27.35 2.74
C TYR A 290 -13.40 -26.34 3.64
N ALA A 291 -13.48 -25.06 3.30
CA ALA A 291 -13.09 -23.97 4.17
C ALA A 291 -14.12 -23.79 5.32
N PHE A 292 -13.64 -23.77 6.55
CA PHE A 292 -14.42 -23.38 7.72
C PHE A 292 -14.10 -21.92 8.08
N ILE A 293 -14.99 -21.01 7.69
CA ILE A 293 -14.93 -19.59 8.02
C ILE A 293 -15.97 -19.30 9.13
N PRO A 294 -15.55 -18.89 10.35
CA PRO A 294 -16.45 -18.49 11.42
C PRO A 294 -17.39 -17.36 10.99
N GLU A 295 -18.64 -17.36 11.47
CA GLU A 295 -19.65 -16.40 11.04
C GLU A 295 -19.25 -14.94 11.32
N ASN A 296 -18.55 -14.70 12.43
CA ASN A 296 -18.03 -13.39 12.82
C ASN A 296 -16.72 -12.98 12.08
N GLU A 297 -16.23 -13.80 11.15
CA GLU A 297 -15.04 -13.56 10.33
C GLU A 297 -15.37 -13.54 8.83
N ARG A 298 -16.65 -13.67 8.46
CA ARG A 298 -17.13 -13.53 7.07
C ARG A 298 -17.28 -12.06 6.72
N ILE A 299 -16.69 -11.65 5.61
CA ILE A 299 -16.95 -10.33 5.02
C ILE A 299 -18.39 -10.25 4.49
N ASP A 300 -19.01 -9.08 4.63
CA ASP A 300 -20.31 -8.80 4.00
C ASP A 300 -20.13 -8.73 2.47
N LEU A 301 -21.06 -9.33 1.73
CA LEU A 301 -21.08 -9.35 0.27
C LEU A 301 -21.90 -8.19 -0.33
N VAL A 302 -22.56 -7.37 0.51
CA VAL A 302 -23.32 -6.20 0.06
C VAL A 302 -22.37 -5.07 -0.38
N ALA A 303 -22.08 -5.05 -1.69
CA ALA A 303 -21.34 -3.98 -2.36
C ALA A 303 -22.19 -3.30 -3.45
N ALA A 304 -22.10 -1.98 -3.57
CA ALA A 304 -22.72 -1.22 -4.66
C ALA A 304 -21.95 0.08 -4.92
N SER A 305 -21.87 0.50 -6.18
CA SER A 305 -21.30 1.79 -6.56
C SER A 305 -22.25 2.93 -6.16
N PRO A 306 -21.78 4.20 -6.11
CA PRO A 306 -22.66 5.33 -5.82
C PRO A 306 -23.88 5.44 -6.75
N SER A 307 -23.77 5.02 -8.01
CA SER A 307 -24.88 5.02 -8.97
C SER A 307 -25.87 3.88 -8.74
N THR A 308 -25.42 2.68 -8.35
CA THR A 308 -26.30 1.51 -8.15
C THR A 308 -26.77 1.31 -6.71
N ARG A 309 -26.26 2.08 -5.74
CA ARG A 309 -26.59 1.94 -4.29
C ARG A 309 -28.09 1.97 -3.98
N HIS A 310 -28.88 2.66 -4.78
CA HIS A 310 -30.34 2.70 -4.65
C HIS A 310 -31.01 1.33 -4.85
N LEU A 311 -30.39 0.41 -5.59
CA LEU A 311 -30.88 -0.96 -5.81
C LEU A 311 -30.88 -1.80 -4.53
N LEU A 312 -29.97 -1.51 -3.57
CA LEU A 312 -29.91 -2.18 -2.27
C LEU A 312 -31.14 -1.90 -1.37
N LEU A 313 -31.99 -0.93 -1.75
CA LEU A 313 -33.18 -0.53 -1.01
C LEU A 313 -34.47 -1.07 -1.63
N LEU A 314 -34.40 -1.77 -2.76
CA LEU A 314 -35.58 -2.32 -3.44
C LEU A 314 -36.27 -3.38 -2.56
N GLY A 315 -37.55 -3.16 -2.26
CA GLY A 315 -38.36 -4.03 -1.41
C GLY A 315 -38.45 -3.59 0.06
N ASN A 316 -37.58 -2.68 0.53
CA ASN A 316 -37.69 -2.08 1.87
C ASN A 316 -38.68 -0.90 1.84
N ILE A 317 -39.97 -1.20 2.01
CA ILE A 317 -41.06 -0.19 2.00
C ILE A 317 -41.00 0.74 3.24
N ASP A 318 -40.37 0.30 4.34
CA ASP A 318 -40.31 1.03 5.62
C ASP A 318 -38.95 1.70 5.92
N ALA A 319 -38.02 1.76 4.97
CA ALA A 319 -36.74 2.43 5.15
C ALA A 319 -36.86 3.96 4.90
N GLU A 320 -37.06 4.72 5.99
CA GLU A 320 -37.02 6.20 5.99
C GLU A 320 -35.79 6.74 5.23
N PRO A 321 -35.97 7.68 4.28
CA PRO A 321 -34.86 8.20 3.48
C PRO A 321 -33.95 9.08 4.33
N THR A 322 -32.77 8.57 4.67
CA THR A 322 -31.70 9.36 5.32
C THR A 322 -31.43 10.64 4.54
N THR A 323 -31.62 11.77 5.22
CA THR A 323 -31.76 13.07 4.55
C THR A 323 -30.48 13.46 3.81
N THR A 324 -30.54 13.46 2.47
CA THR A 324 -29.54 14.16 1.65
C THR A 324 -29.53 15.64 2.00
N SER A 325 -28.33 16.18 2.23
CA SER A 325 -28.13 17.59 2.59
C SER A 325 -28.69 18.52 1.52
N LYS A 326 -29.86 19.13 1.79
CA LYS A 326 -30.46 20.13 0.90
C LYS A 326 -29.70 21.45 1.04
N SER A 327 -28.82 21.69 0.08
CA SER A 327 -28.13 22.96 -0.13
C SER A 327 -29.11 24.15 -0.09
N LYS A 328 -28.84 25.11 0.81
CA LYS A 328 -29.72 26.26 1.09
C LYS A 328 -29.82 27.21 -0.12
N LYS A 329 -30.84 26.99 -0.97
CA LYS A 329 -31.19 27.91 -2.06
C LYS A 329 -31.71 29.24 -1.49
N ARG A 330 -30.87 30.27 -1.44
CA ARG A 330 -31.18 31.63 -0.94
C ARG A 330 -32.39 32.22 -1.68
N ARG A 331 -33.57 32.28 -1.05
CA ARG A 331 -34.71 33.07 -1.57
C ARG A 331 -34.48 34.56 -1.32
N ARG A 332 -34.38 35.34 -2.40
CA ARG A 332 -34.53 36.81 -2.36
C ARG A 332 -35.90 37.17 -1.79
N GLY A 333 -35.93 37.95 -0.71
CA GLY A 333 -37.11 38.65 -0.24
C GLY A 333 -36.82 40.15 -0.18
N LYS A 334 -37.52 40.96 -0.99
CA LYS A 334 -37.57 42.41 -0.80
C LYS A 334 -38.52 42.71 0.37
N ASN A 335 -38.13 43.60 1.26
CA ASN A 335 -39.01 44.65 1.81
C ASN A 335 -38.17 45.83 2.32
N LYS A 336 -38.81 46.99 2.50
CA LYS A 336 -38.16 48.33 2.49
C LYS A 336 -38.71 49.20 3.63
N ALA A 337 -37.84 50.02 4.25
CA ALA A 337 -38.12 51.10 5.24
C ALA A 337 -38.58 50.59 6.64
N THR A 338 -38.26 51.17 7.82
CA THR A 338 -37.42 52.31 8.32
C THR A 338 -36.75 51.91 9.67
N GLY A 339 -35.78 52.59 10.31
CA GLY A 339 -35.00 53.81 10.00
C GLY A 339 -34.87 54.78 11.21
N LYS A 340 -33.64 55.27 11.53
CA LYS A 340 -33.18 56.05 12.74
C LYS A 340 -33.04 55.19 14.03
N GLN A 341 -32.11 55.38 14.98
CA GLN A 341 -30.91 56.23 15.27
C GLN A 341 -29.90 55.28 16.02
N ALA A 342 -28.57 55.30 15.89
CA ALA A 342 -27.54 56.30 16.29
C ALA A 342 -27.35 56.48 17.82
N GLU A 343 -26.08 56.50 18.26
CA GLU A 343 -25.55 56.71 19.64
C GLU A 343 -25.69 55.49 20.60
N ASP A 344 -24.78 55.15 21.52
CA ASP A 344 -23.32 55.41 21.71
C ASP A 344 -22.77 54.44 22.81
N ASP A 345 -21.44 54.37 22.99
CA ASP A 345 -20.71 54.00 24.25
C ASP A 345 -20.94 52.61 24.92
N GLU A 346 -20.06 52.08 25.80
CA GLU A 346 -18.58 52.06 25.88
C GLU A 346 -18.18 50.87 26.81
N HIS A 347 -16.88 50.54 26.89
CA HIS A 347 -16.17 49.74 27.91
C HIS A 347 -16.90 49.04 29.09
N SER A 348 -16.60 47.75 29.33
CA SER A 348 -15.82 47.24 30.51
C SER A 348 -16.04 45.75 30.84
N GLU A 349 -14.95 45.02 31.11
CA GLU A 349 -14.93 43.76 31.90
C GLU A 349 -14.73 44.12 33.41
N PRO A 350 -14.44 43.20 34.37
CA PRO A 350 -14.62 41.74 34.46
C PRO A 350 -15.31 41.32 35.81
N SER A 351 -15.04 40.09 36.27
CA SER A 351 -15.12 39.59 37.67
C SER A 351 -16.51 39.18 38.22
N GLU A 352 -16.65 38.28 39.20
CA GLU A 352 -15.90 37.10 39.65
C GLU A 352 -16.83 36.29 40.60
N ASP A 353 -16.48 35.04 40.92
CA ASP A 353 -17.04 34.22 42.02
C ASP A 353 -18.55 33.83 41.94
N ASP A 354 -19.04 32.76 42.58
CA ASP A 354 -18.51 32.05 43.75
C ASP A 354 -18.80 30.53 43.72
N GLU A 355 -18.12 29.80 44.61
CA GLU A 355 -18.11 28.34 44.77
C GLU A 355 -19.46 27.75 45.29
N ASN A 356 -19.67 26.42 45.13
CA ASN A 356 -19.32 25.45 46.19
C ASN A 356 -20.07 24.09 46.09
N SER A 357 -19.27 23.02 46.07
CA SER A 357 -19.47 21.64 46.56
C SER A 357 -20.82 21.17 47.13
N THR A 358 -21.23 19.92 46.81
CA THR A 358 -21.12 18.79 47.79
C THR A 358 -21.40 17.38 47.24
N LYS A 359 -20.44 16.47 47.45
CA LYS A 359 -20.61 15.02 47.71
C LYS A 359 -20.68 14.81 49.26
N PRO A 360 -20.89 13.62 49.90
CA PRO A 360 -20.60 12.26 49.38
C PRO A 360 -21.39 11.01 49.92
N ALA A 361 -21.08 9.85 49.30
CA ALA A 361 -20.76 8.53 49.90
C ALA A 361 -21.80 7.46 50.36
N SER A 362 -21.31 6.21 50.17
CA SER A 362 -21.66 4.92 50.81
C SER A 362 -22.77 4.06 50.16
N LYS A 363 -22.73 2.71 50.19
CA LYS A 363 -21.81 1.74 50.84
C LYS A 363 -21.82 0.37 50.11
N ALA A 364 -20.88 -0.52 50.46
CA ALA A 364 -20.55 -1.75 49.73
C ALA A 364 -21.36 -3.02 50.10
N LYS A 365 -21.20 -4.10 49.29
CA LYS A 365 -21.26 -5.50 49.79
C LYS A 365 -20.39 -6.46 48.96
N LYS A 366 -19.57 -7.27 49.65
CA LYS A 366 -18.90 -8.47 49.13
C LYS A 366 -19.78 -9.71 49.41
N SER A 367 -19.63 -10.77 48.63
CA SER A 367 -19.96 -12.14 49.05
C SER A 367 -18.85 -13.13 48.63
N LYS A 368 -18.66 -14.19 49.40
CA LYS A 368 -17.63 -15.22 49.23
C LYS A 368 -18.10 -16.51 49.93
N GLN A 369 -18.21 -17.63 49.21
CA GLN A 369 -18.41 -19.03 49.68
C GLN A 369 -18.54 -19.90 48.40
N ALA A 370 -18.19 -21.20 48.33
CA ALA A 370 -17.30 -22.07 49.11
C ALA A 370 -16.98 -23.34 48.26
N LYS A 371 -16.02 -24.18 48.69
CA LYS A 371 -15.71 -25.49 48.06
C LYS A 371 -16.45 -26.65 48.75
N SER A 372 -17.08 -27.53 47.96
CA SER A 372 -17.23 -29.00 48.13
C SER A 372 -18.21 -29.49 47.05
N SER A 373 -18.04 -30.63 46.37
CA SER A 373 -17.16 -31.79 46.62
C SER A 373 -16.44 -32.24 45.35
#